data_AF-A0A2H9ZXV3-F1
#
_entry.id   AF-A0A2H9ZXV3-F1
#
_cell.length_a   1.000
_cell.length_b   1.000
_cell.length_c   1.000
_cell.angle_alpha   90.00
_cell.angle_beta   90.00
_cell.angle_gamma   90.00
#
_symmetry.space_group_name_H-M   'P 1'
#
loop_
_entity.id
_entity.type
_entity.pdbx_description
1 polymer ?
#
loop_
_entity_poly.entity_id
_entity_poly.type
_entity_poly.pdbx_seq_one_letter_code
_entity_poly.pdbx_strand_id
1 'polypeptide(L)'
;MAAVTSSATTTVLGFRPALHGQPEASALRDLFQLSSPHPARRYPPSTENSTVFPLETNLLFLSSSPPILPFHEISNNLYFVYPFSRSCPFSTKHPFSAQDGRICFILEWGDFAARVSGEWDGFGADFTVDGKPIELPESVVPEAFREWGVQVYDWQTQCPTLASETTETLFFYKLIKLLPTVGCEADAATRYNVDKRVAGGSENKVLGFGYHPSGRYVGIWPVKGFGGKKILELEHCLVNPKNWEERWRVIQVVSLDEGLISLERISVFSEQWYSTFKDGEQLGGCALRETGFALANSAEVSKILGKWKAERFVASVFEGEEKNLQGLIYELVEDYSHKSVRDEVGLVTLPKGLWSSLRVNKNGEHWAEVGWLLDSEAHAITSTCVFEKDGRLNVSFIFAFCGDFVFL
;
A
#
# COMPACT_ATOMS: atom_id res chain seq x y z
N MET A 1 62.66 23.66 8.20
CA MET A 1 63.90 23.18 7.57
C MET A 1 63.84 21.67 7.45
N ALA A 2 64.28 21.16 6.30
CA ALA A 2 64.58 19.76 5.95
C ALA A 2 63.42 18.77 5.80
N ALA A 3 63.18 18.43 4.54
CA ALA A 3 62.50 17.25 4.01
C ALA A 3 63.44 16.03 3.92
N VAL A 4 62.91 14.89 3.44
CA VAL A 4 63.51 13.69 2.77
C VAL A 4 62.79 12.43 3.30
N THR A 5 61.81 11.81 2.64
CA THR A 5 61.77 10.91 1.44
C THR A 5 62.43 9.52 1.57
N SER A 6 61.64 8.44 1.38
CA SER A 6 61.91 7.25 0.53
C SER A 6 60.73 6.27 0.66
N SER A 7 59.88 6.09 -0.36
CA SER A 7 59.96 5.23 -1.56
C SER A 7 59.78 3.73 -1.27
N ALA A 8 58.57 3.23 -1.57
CA ALA A 8 58.22 1.82 -1.63
C ALA A 8 58.53 1.24 -3.02
N THR A 9 59.03 0.01 -3.00
CA THR A 9 59.54 -0.75 -4.15
C THR A 9 58.42 -1.40 -4.95
N THR A 10 58.50 -1.25 -6.27
CA THR A 10 57.70 -1.92 -7.30
C THR A 10 58.19 -3.35 -7.52
N THR A 11 57.27 -4.32 -7.59
CA THR A 11 57.50 -5.61 -8.26
C THR A 11 56.47 -5.76 -9.38
N VAL A 12 56.98 -5.76 -10.61
CA VAL A 12 56.28 -6.08 -11.85
C VAL A 12 56.43 -7.59 -12.10
N LEU A 13 55.33 -8.26 -12.41
CA LEU A 13 55.35 -9.46 -13.24
C LEU A 13 54.17 -9.34 -14.20
N GLY A 14 54.51 -9.14 -15.47
CA GLY A 14 53.58 -9.08 -16.58
C GLY A 14 53.59 -10.35 -17.42
N PHE A 15 52.86 -10.23 -18.53
CA PHE A 15 52.59 -11.16 -19.64
C PHE A 15 51.33 -12.01 -19.52
N ARG A 16 50.44 -12.09 -20.52
CA ARG A 16 50.01 -11.26 -21.68
C ARG A 16 48.80 -12.03 -22.30
N PRO A 17 48.04 -11.45 -23.25
CA PRO A 17 46.63 -11.76 -23.49
C PRO A 17 46.39 -12.69 -24.70
N ALA A 18 45.14 -13.12 -24.88
CA ALA A 18 44.62 -13.62 -26.16
C ALA A 18 43.28 -12.94 -26.50
N LEU A 19 43.27 -12.35 -27.69
CA LEU A 19 42.15 -11.75 -28.43
C LEU A 19 41.47 -12.79 -29.34
N HIS A 20 40.33 -12.38 -29.92
CA HIS A 20 39.46 -13.03 -30.94
C HIS A 20 38.31 -13.89 -30.40
N GLY A 21 37.05 -13.71 -30.81
CA GLY A 21 36.50 -12.82 -31.83
C GLY A 21 34.96 -12.86 -31.83
N GLN A 22 34.34 -11.83 -32.41
CA GLN A 22 32.99 -11.94 -32.98
C GLN A 22 33.05 -12.77 -34.27
N PRO A 23 31.94 -13.40 -34.66
CA PRO A 23 31.25 -12.85 -35.83
C PRO A 23 29.71 -12.90 -35.77
N GLU A 24 29.16 -11.91 -36.48
CA GLU A 24 28.03 -11.98 -37.43
C GLU A 24 26.59 -12.28 -36.98
N ALA A 25 25.77 -11.28 -37.31
CA ALA A 25 24.37 -11.40 -37.68
C ALA A 25 24.21 -12.16 -39.01
N SER A 26 23.31 -13.14 -39.05
CA SER A 26 22.38 -13.39 -40.17
C SER A 26 21.48 -14.59 -39.86
N ALA A 27 20.34 -14.64 -40.54
CA ALA A 27 19.36 -15.72 -40.61
C ALA A 27 18.27 -15.78 -39.52
N LEU A 28 17.26 -14.91 -39.67
CA LEU A 28 15.84 -15.32 -39.66
C LEU A 28 15.08 -14.33 -40.58
N ARG A 29 15.27 -14.51 -41.88
CA ARG A 29 14.27 -14.15 -42.90
C ARG A 29 13.50 -15.44 -43.22
N ASP A 30 12.24 -15.25 -43.57
CA ASP A 30 11.31 -16.23 -44.10
C ASP A 30 10.48 -17.00 -43.07
N LEU A 31 9.46 -16.32 -42.53
CA LEU A 31 8.11 -16.85 -42.35
C LEU A 31 7.22 -15.70 -41.89
N PHE A 32 6.59 -15.01 -42.84
CA PHE A 32 5.19 -14.54 -42.79
C PHE A 32 4.92 -13.84 -44.13
N GLN A 33 4.24 -14.57 -45.01
CA GLN A 33 3.74 -14.02 -46.26
C GLN A 33 2.73 -12.91 -45.98
N LEU A 34 2.98 -11.79 -46.63
CA LEU A 34 2.08 -10.66 -46.85
C LEU A 34 0.73 -11.14 -47.41
N SER A 35 -0.35 -10.86 -46.69
CA SER A 35 -1.65 -10.60 -47.30
C SER A 35 -1.92 -9.09 -47.20
N SER A 36 -1.87 -8.41 -48.35
CA SER A 36 -2.18 -6.99 -48.47
C SER A 36 -3.65 -6.69 -48.14
N PRO A 37 -3.95 -5.50 -47.60
CA PRO A 37 -5.32 -5.08 -47.33
C PRO A 37 -5.96 -4.46 -48.58
N HIS A 38 -7.26 -4.69 -48.76
CA HIS A 38 -8.09 -3.91 -49.68
C HIS A 38 -9.23 -3.20 -48.94
N PRO A 39 -9.69 -2.04 -49.47
CA PRO A 39 -10.05 -0.90 -48.64
C PRO A 39 -11.55 -0.74 -48.38
N ALA A 40 -11.83 -0.05 -47.27
CA ALA A 40 -12.93 0.89 -47.02
C ALA A 40 -14.27 0.68 -47.77
N ARG A 41 -15.32 0.35 -46.99
CA ARG A 41 -16.70 0.74 -47.32
C ARG A 41 -17.22 1.74 -46.29
N ARG A 42 -17.44 2.97 -46.74
CA ARG A 42 -18.29 3.98 -46.11
C ARG A 42 -19.75 3.62 -46.37
N TYR A 43 -20.62 3.75 -45.36
CA TYR A 43 -22.02 4.17 -45.49
C TYR A 43 -22.43 4.93 -44.20
N PRO A 44 -23.46 5.80 -44.25
CA PRO A 44 -23.50 7.13 -43.63
C PRO A 44 -24.39 7.17 -42.36
N PRO A 45 -24.58 8.33 -41.70
CA PRO A 45 -25.24 8.39 -40.40
C PRO A 45 -26.77 8.46 -40.54
N SER A 46 -27.49 7.93 -39.55
CA SER A 46 -28.93 8.18 -39.37
C SER A 46 -29.19 8.66 -37.95
N THR A 47 -29.78 9.84 -37.89
CA THR A 47 -30.31 10.56 -36.73
C THR A 47 -31.68 10.06 -36.27
N GLU A 48 -32.01 10.42 -35.02
CA GLU A 48 -33.35 10.68 -34.43
C GLU A 48 -34.19 9.59 -33.74
N ASN A 49 -34.34 9.83 -32.42
CA ASN A 49 -35.59 9.97 -31.64
C ASN A 49 -36.46 8.76 -31.21
N SER A 50 -36.49 8.59 -29.87
CA SER A 50 -37.68 8.65 -28.99
C SER A 50 -38.56 7.40 -28.71
N THR A 51 -38.79 7.21 -27.40
CA THR A 51 -40.03 6.78 -26.69
C THR A 51 -40.46 5.29 -26.64
N VAL A 52 -40.11 4.62 -25.52
CA VAL A 52 -40.98 4.23 -24.38
C VAL A 52 -42.22 3.29 -24.55
N PHE A 53 -42.21 2.21 -23.73
CA PHE A 53 -43.29 1.44 -23.01
C PHE A 53 -43.82 0.06 -23.53
N PRO A 54 -44.36 -0.82 -22.63
CA PRO A 54 -43.79 -2.15 -22.30
C PRO A 54 -44.75 -3.34 -22.53
N LEU A 55 -44.33 -4.57 -22.16
CA LEU A 55 -45.28 -5.63 -21.76
C LEU A 55 -44.64 -6.71 -20.87
N GLU A 56 -45.26 -6.91 -19.70
CA GLU A 56 -45.12 -8.07 -18.82
C GLU A 56 -45.77 -9.32 -19.43
N THR A 57 -45.32 -10.51 -19.03
CA THR A 57 -46.22 -11.61 -18.64
C THR A 57 -45.48 -12.68 -17.85
N ASN A 58 -46.00 -12.97 -16.66
CA ASN A 58 -45.69 -14.10 -15.79
C ASN A 58 -46.23 -15.42 -16.36
N LEU A 59 -45.62 -16.56 -16.01
CA LEU A 59 -46.34 -17.80 -15.69
C LEU A 59 -45.44 -18.80 -14.93
N LEU A 60 -45.90 -19.19 -13.74
CA LEU A 60 -45.39 -20.22 -12.83
C LEU A 60 -45.99 -21.59 -13.18
N PHE A 61 -45.27 -22.70 -12.93
CA PHE A 61 -45.86 -23.96 -12.42
C PHE A 61 -44.84 -24.82 -11.66
N LEU A 62 -45.37 -25.60 -10.71
CA LEU A 62 -44.76 -26.20 -9.51
C LEU A 62 -44.35 -27.69 -9.64
N SER A 63 -43.39 -28.09 -8.79
CA SER A 63 -43.35 -29.30 -7.93
C SER A 63 -43.15 -30.71 -8.52
N SER A 64 -42.06 -31.40 -8.12
CA SER A 64 -42.02 -32.52 -7.14
C SER A 64 -40.70 -33.35 -7.21
N SER A 65 -40.25 -33.87 -6.06
CA SER A 65 -39.05 -34.73 -5.83
C SER A 65 -39.47 -36.08 -5.19
N PRO A 66 -38.56 -37.02 -4.80
CA PRO A 66 -37.48 -37.80 -5.49
C PRO A 66 -37.73 -39.35 -5.32
N PRO A 67 -36.79 -40.36 -5.44
CA PRO A 67 -35.65 -40.58 -4.50
C PRO A 67 -34.40 -41.47 -4.93
N ILE A 68 -33.38 -41.51 -4.04
CA ILE A 68 -32.32 -42.54 -3.71
C ILE A 68 -30.92 -42.58 -4.42
N LEU A 69 -29.90 -42.58 -3.54
CA LEU A 69 -28.40 -42.52 -3.56
C LEU A 69 -27.65 -43.84 -3.95
N PRO A 70 -26.29 -44.01 -3.82
CA PRO A 70 -25.17 -43.10 -3.48
C PRO A 70 -23.90 -43.22 -4.39
N PHE A 71 -22.93 -42.30 -4.28
CA PHE A 71 -21.49 -42.59 -4.07
C PHE A 71 -20.71 -41.32 -3.68
N HIS A 72 -19.70 -41.50 -2.82
CA HIS A 72 -18.94 -40.52 -2.04
C HIS A 72 -18.04 -39.58 -2.87
N GLU A 73 -18.06 -38.27 -2.55
CA GLU A 73 -16.86 -37.42 -2.56
C GLU A 73 -17.03 -36.26 -1.55
N ILE A 74 -16.05 -36.10 -0.67
CA ILE A 74 -16.08 -35.13 0.44
C ILE A 74 -15.51 -33.81 -0.07
N SER A 75 -16.38 -32.86 -0.39
CA SER A 75 -16.05 -31.44 -0.54
C SER A 75 -16.55 -30.69 0.70
N ASN A 76 -15.65 -30.17 1.53
CA ASN A 76 -16.03 -29.20 2.57
C ASN A 76 -15.75 -27.79 2.05
N ASN A 77 -16.69 -27.27 1.26
CA ASN A 77 -16.86 -25.84 1.05
C ASN A 77 -17.77 -25.30 2.16
N LEU A 78 -17.24 -24.52 3.09
CA LEU A 78 -18.03 -23.64 3.95
C LEU A 78 -17.84 -22.21 3.46
N TYR A 79 -18.73 -21.78 2.56
CA TYR A 79 -18.95 -20.38 2.27
C TYR A 79 -19.73 -19.77 3.43
N PHE A 80 -19.11 -18.88 4.20
CA PHE A 80 -19.86 -18.02 5.12
C PHE A 80 -20.15 -16.69 4.44
N VAL A 81 -21.43 -16.51 4.11
CA VAL A 81 -22.02 -15.22 3.78
C VAL A 81 -22.18 -14.45 5.08
N TYR A 82 -21.45 -13.35 5.26
CA TYR A 82 -21.77 -12.38 6.31
C TYR A 82 -23.02 -11.60 5.89
N PRO A 83 -24.16 -11.68 6.61
CA PRO A 83 -25.27 -10.80 6.35
C PRO A 83 -24.93 -9.40 6.87
N PHE A 84 -24.66 -8.48 5.95
CA PHE A 84 -24.56 -7.06 6.25
C PHE A 84 -25.98 -6.50 6.45
N SER A 85 -26.40 -6.32 7.70
CA SER A 85 -27.30 -5.23 8.14
C SER A 85 -27.64 -5.39 9.62
N ARG A 86 -27.17 -4.44 10.43
CA ARG A 86 -27.96 -3.80 11.50
C ARG A 86 -27.15 -2.65 12.09
N SER A 87 -27.70 -1.46 11.92
CA SER A 87 -27.45 -0.27 12.73
C SER A 87 -27.33 -0.64 14.23
N CYS A 88 -26.18 -0.37 14.84
CA CYS A 88 -26.08 -0.35 16.30
C CYS A 88 -26.79 0.91 16.83
N PRO A 89 -27.80 0.79 17.71
CA PRO A 89 -28.34 1.95 18.39
C PRO A 89 -27.36 2.39 19.47
N PHE A 90 -27.06 3.68 19.48
CA PHE A 90 -26.36 4.37 20.55
C PHE A 90 -27.19 4.22 21.84
N SER A 91 -26.68 3.51 22.85
CA SER A 91 -27.32 3.42 24.17
C SER A 91 -26.58 4.32 25.15
N THR A 92 -27.22 5.43 25.49
CA THR A 92 -26.79 6.36 26.54
C THR A 92 -27.14 5.85 27.93
N LYS A 93 -26.16 5.95 28.84
CA LYS A 93 -26.25 6.00 30.32
C LYS A 93 -26.69 4.72 31.04
N HIS A 94 -25.74 4.11 31.77
CA HIS A 94 -25.89 3.77 33.20
C HIS A 94 -24.49 3.58 33.85
N PRO A 95 -24.33 3.89 35.14
CA PRO A 95 -23.03 3.90 35.82
C PRO A 95 -22.58 2.46 36.16
N PHE A 96 -21.30 2.17 35.91
CA PHE A 96 -20.71 0.87 36.15
C PHE A 96 -20.46 0.67 37.65
N SER A 97 -21.11 -0.34 38.22
CA SER A 97 -20.73 -0.95 39.50
C SER A 97 -19.67 -2.01 39.21
N ALA A 98 -18.49 -1.84 39.78
CA ALA A 98 -17.41 -2.82 39.70
C ALA A 98 -17.76 -4.04 40.58
N GLN A 99 -17.92 -5.21 39.96
CA GLN A 99 -17.68 -6.55 40.52
C GLN A 99 -18.20 -7.61 39.54
N ASP A 100 -17.36 -8.08 38.62
CA ASP A 100 -17.00 -9.51 38.51
C ASP A 100 -15.88 -9.69 37.47
N GLY A 101 -14.78 -10.29 37.89
CA GLY A 101 -13.52 -10.39 37.14
C GLY A 101 -13.54 -11.51 36.11
N ARG A 102 -14.23 -11.31 34.98
CA ARG A 102 -14.03 -12.09 33.75
C ARG A 102 -13.68 -11.15 32.59
N ILE A 103 -12.38 -10.95 32.41
CA ILE A 103 -11.66 -10.97 31.11
C ILE A 103 -12.59 -10.76 29.90
N CYS A 104 -12.74 -9.50 29.48
CA CYS A 104 -13.26 -9.13 28.16
C CYS A 104 -12.07 -9.14 27.20
N PHE A 105 -11.72 -10.32 26.69
CA PHE A 105 -10.74 -10.47 25.61
C PHE A 105 -11.47 -11.10 24.42
N ILE A 106 -11.07 -10.72 23.20
CA ILE A 106 -11.52 -11.21 21.87
C ILE A 106 -12.65 -10.39 21.23
N LEU A 107 -12.33 -9.21 20.67
CA LEU A 107 -13.07 -8.58 19.54
C LEU A 107 -12.18 -7.69 18.62
N GLU A 108 -10.91 -7.40 18.98
CA GLU A 108 -10.14 -6.31 18.35
C GLU A 108 -9.51 -6.64 16.98
N TRP A 109 -8.94 -7.82 16.80
CA TRP A 109 -8.47 -8.24 15.47
C TRP A 109 -9.62 -8.57 14.53
N GLY A 110 -10.73 -9.14 15.02
CA GLY A 110 -11.93 -9.38 14.20
C GLY A 110 -12.43 -8.10 13.52
N ASP A 111 -12.44 -6.99 14.26
CA ASP A 111 -12.79 -5.66 13.73
C ASP A 111 -11.75 -5.15 12.72
N PHE A 112 -10.45 -5.32 13.02
CA PHE A 112 -9.39 -5.02 12.05
C PHE A 112 -9.58 -5.83 10.76
N ALA A 113 -9.78 -7.14 10.89
CA ALA A 113 -9.90 -8.07 9.79
C ALA A 113 -11.12 -7.78 8.91
N ALA A 114 -12.26 -7.47 9.53
CA ALA A 114 -13.47 -7.05 8.84
C ALA A 114 -13.28 -5.76 8.03
N ARG A 115 -12.43 -4.83 8.51
CA ARG A 115 -12.19 -3.55 7.83
C ARG A 115 -11.15 -3.61 6.72
N VAL A 116 -10.12 -4.45 6.85
CA VAL A 116 -9.05 -4.52 5.84
C VAL A 116 -9.34 -5.55 4.75
N SER A 117 -10.16 -6.56 5.02
CA SER A 117 -10.39 -7.65 4.07
C SER A 117 -11.29 -7.22 2.91
N GLY A 118 -10.85 -7.52 1.69
CA GLY A 118 -11.56 -7.13 0.47
C GLY A 118 -10.66 -7.00 -0.75
N GLU A 119 -11.28 -6.71 -1.88
CA GLU A 119 -10.63 -6.19 -3.08
C GLU A 119 -10.49 -4.68 -2.93
N TRP A 120 -9.27 -4.18 -3.08
CA TRP A 120 -8.95 -2.76 -3.03
C TRP A 120 -8.37 -2.35 -4.37
N ASP A 121 -9.02 -1.45 -5.09
CA ASP A 121 -8.53 -0.97 -6.37
C ASP A 121 -8.08 0.48 -6.25
N GLY A 122 -7.13 0.90 -7.09
CA GLY A 122 -6.71 2.30 -7.12
C GLY A 122 -5.44 2.54 -7.90
N PHE A 123 -4.60 3.44 -7.40
CA PHE A 123 -3.38 3.87 -8.05
C PHE A 123 -2.19 3.85 -7.10
N GLY A 124 -1.00 3.62 -7.65
CA GLY A 124 0.25 3.67 -6.90
C GLY A 124 1.33 4.46 -7.65
N ALA A 125 2.07 5.29 -6.93
CA ALA A 125 3.15 6.10 -7.49
C ALA A 125 4.39 6.08 -6.59
N ASP A 126 5.55 6.17 -7.22
CA ASP A 126 6.84 6.25 -6.55
C ASP A 126 7.35 7.69 -6.56
N PHE A 127 7.96 8.12 -5.46
CA PHE A 127 8.47 9.46 -5.25
C PHE A 127 9.91 9.43 -4.76
N THR A 128 10.69 10.39 -5.23
CA THR A 128 12.04 10.66 -4.73
C THR A 128 12.02 11.10 -3.26
N VAL A 129 13.20 11.16 -2.64
CA VAL A 129 13.38 11.70 -1.28
C VAL A 129 12.97 13.17 -1.15
N ASP A 130 12.87 13.90 -2.26
CA ASP A 130 12.41 15.30 -2.31
C ASP A 130 10.90 15.40 -2.63
N GLY A 131 10.17 14.29 -2.72
CA GLY A 131 8.73 14.27 -2.99
C GLY A 131 8.37 14.49 -4.46
N LYS A 132 9.35 14.44 -5.38
CA LYS A 132 9.08 14.48 -6.83
C LYS A 132 8.62 13.12 -7.34
N PRO A 133 7.53 13.04 -8.12
CA PRO A 133 7.07 11.78 -8.69
C PRO A 133 8.09 11.21 -9.67
N ILE A 134 8.19 9.88 -9.73
CA ILE A 134 9.10 9.13 -10.59
C ILE A 134 8.28 8.56 -11.74
N GLU A 135 8.66 8.88 -12.98
CA GLU A 135 8.00 8.37 -14.18
C GLU A 135 8.16 6.86 -14.31
N LEU A 136 7.14 6.18 -14.83
CA LEU A 136 7.19 4.76 -15.11
C LEU A 136 8.27 4.47 -16.18
N PRO A 137 9.02 3.35 -16.05
CA PRO A 137 10.03 2.99 -17.04
C PRO A 137 9.46 2.87 -18.45
N GLU A 138 10.21 3.31 -19.46
CA GLU A 138 9.79 3.18 -20.86
C GLU A 138 9.41 1.75 -21.24
N SER A 139 10.08 0.75 -20.66
CA SER A 139 9.82 -0.67 -20.94
C SER A 139 8.41 -1.14 -20.59
N VAL A 140 7.66 -0.38 -19.77
CA VAL A 140 6.29 -0.73 -19.36
C VAL A 140 5.24 0.23 -19.93
N VAL A 141 5.64 1.37 -20.48
CA VAL A 141 4.74 2.37 -21.04
C VAL A 141 4.57 2.12 -22.55
N PRO A 142 3.33 1.89 -23.05
CA PRO A 142 3.08 1.70 -24.47
C PRO A 142 3.59 2.87 -25.33
N GLU A 143 4.04 2.56 -26.55
CA GLU A 143 4.63 3.54 -27.48
C GLU A 143 3.68 4.70 -27.80
N ALA A 144 2.37 4.45 -27.87
CA ALA A 144 1.35 5.47 -28.12
C ALA A 144 1.39 6.63 -27.11
N PHE A 145 1.67 6.39 -25.82
CA PHE A 145 1.83 7.47 -24.85
C PHE A 145 2.99 8.39 -25.20
N ARG A 146 4.08 7.83 -25.76
CA ARG A 146 5.25 8.59 -26.18
C ARG A 146 4.96 9.41 -27.44
N GLU A 147 4.27 8.81 -28.41
CA GLU A 147 3.83 9.51 -29.61
C GLU A 147 2.95 10.72 -29.27
N TRP A 148 2.18 10.64 -28.18
CA TRP A 148 1.34 11.73 -27.68
C TRP A 148 2.06 12.67 -26.71
N GLY A 149 3.32 12.40 -26.35
CA GLY A 149 4.08 13.18 -25.37
C GLY A 149 3.51 13.11 -23.95
N VAL A 150 2.80 12.03 -23.61
CA VAL A 150 2.18 11.81 -22.30
C VAL A 150 3.12 10.99 -21.43
N GLN A 151 3.59 11.59 -20.33
CA GLN A 151 4.34 10.90 -19.29
C GLN A 151 3.39 10.18 -18.33
N VAL A 152 3.73 8.96 -17.95
CA VAL A 152 2.91 8.13 -17.06
C VAL A 152 3.66 7.93 -15.75
N TYR A 153 3.03 8.25 -14.63
CA TYR A 153 3.64 8.19 -13.29
C TYR A 153 2.94 7.19 -12.37
N ASP A 154 1.62 7.03 -12.54
CA ASP A 154 0.80 6.17 -11.71
C ASP A 154 0.65 4.77 -12.31
N TRP A 155 0.87 3.76 -11.49
CA TRP A 155 0.40 2.41 -11.73
C TRP A 155 -1.09 2.33 -11.41
N GLN A 156 -1.88 1.69 -12.26
CA GLN A 156 -3.15 1.15 -11.79
C GLN A 156 -2.86 -0.09 -10.94
N THR A 157 -3.50 -0.18 -9.78
CA THR A 157 -3.23 -1.23 -8.80
C THR A 157 -4.50 -1.92 -8.32
N GLN A 158 -4.35 -3.21 -8.02
CA GLN A 158 -5.29 -3.94 -7.17
C GLN A 158 -4.55 -4.52 -5.98
N CYS A 159 -5.19 -4.53 -4.82
CA CYS A 159 -4.64 -4.96 -3.56
C CYS A 159 -5.63 -5.86 -2.80
N PRO A 160 -5.97 -7.06 -3.34
CA PRO A 160 -6.72 -8.06 -2.59
C PRO A 160 -6.05 -8.30 -1.24
N THR A 161 -6.77 -7.99 -0.18
CA THR A 161 -6.30 -8.04 1.21
C THR A 161 -7.19 -9.02 1.97
N LEU A 162 -6.59 -9.87 2.78
CA LEU A 162 -7.29 -10.79 3.67
C LEU A 162 -6.61 -10.79 5.03
N ALA A 163 -7.41 -10.61 6.06
CA ALA A 163 -7.02 -10.87 7.43
C ALA A 163 -7.95 -11.92 8.04
N SER A 164 -7.38 -12.85 8.79
CA SER A 164 -8.14 -13.96 9.39
C SER A 164 -7.53 -14.37 10.73
N GLU A 165 -8.35 -15.02 11.54
CA GLU A 165 -7.96 -15.73 12.77
C GLU A 165 -8.49 -17.17 12.78
N THR A 166 -8.95 -17.70 11.64
CA THR A 166 -9.58 -19.03 11.60
C THR A 166 -8.67 -20.17 12.01
N THR A 167 -7.35 -19.99 11.92
CA THR A 167 -6.34 -20.96 12.36
C THR A 167 -5.21 -20.28 13.11
N GLU A 168 -4.67 -19.21 12.54
CA GLU A 168 -3.67 -18.33 13.12
C GLU A 168 -3.99 -16.89 12.73
N THR A 169 -3.56 -15.92 13.54
CA THR A 169 -3.62 -14.49 13.19
C THR A 169 -2.77 -14.25 11.95
N LEU A 170 -3.42 -13.91 10.85
CA LEU A 170 -2.81 -13.78 9.54
C LEU A 170 -3.30 -12.51 8.87
N PHE A 171 -2.38 -11.68 8.39
CA PHE A 171 -2.65 -10.60 7.47
C PHE A 171 -1.89 -10.82 6.17
N PHE A 172 -2.60 -10.75 5.05
CA PHE A 172 -2.07 -11.01 3.73
C PHE A 172 -2.61 -10.01 2.72
N TYR A 173 -1.77 -9.59 1.78
CA TYR A 173 -2.26 -8.97 0.55
C TYR A 173 -1.39 -9.31 -0.65
N LYS A 174 -1.96 -9.15 -1.85
CA LYS A 174 -1.21 -9.10 -3.11
C LYS A 174 -1.30 -7.71 -3.71
N LEU A 175 -0.19 -7.01 -3.87
CA LEU A 175 -0.14 -5.78 -4.66
C LEU A 175 0.08 -6.15 -6.13
N ILE A 176 -0.97 -6.07 -6.92
CA ILE A 176 -0.98 -6.30 -8.36
C ILE A 176 -0.84 -4.95 -9.05
N LYS A 177 0.26 -4.75 -9.78
CA LYS A 177 0.45 -3.58 -10.66
C LYS A 177 0.05 -3.96 -12.08
N LEU A 178 -0.74 -3.13 -12.75
CA LEU A 178 -1.18 -3.34 -14.11
C LEU A 178 -0.36 -2.50 -15.09
N LEU A 179 -0.13 -3.02 -16.30
CA LEU A 179 0.48 -2.25 -17.37
C LEU A 179 -0.47 -1.11 -17.79
N PRO A 180 0.04 0.10 -18.05
CA PRO A 180 -0.74 1.16 -18.67
C PRO A 180 -1.33 0.69 -20.02
N THR A 181 -2.60 0.99 -20.26
CA THR A 181 -3.32 0.64 -21.49
C THR A 181 -3.78 1.88 -22.23
N VAL A 182 -4.03 1.73 -23.54
CA VAL A 182 -4.60 2.79 -24.39
C VAL A 182 -6.00 2.41 -24.87
N GLY A 183 -6.89 3.39 -25.03
CA GLY A 183 -8.23 3.20 -25.60
C GLY A 183 -9.22 2.44 -24.70
N CYS A 184 -10.34 2.01 -25.29
CA CYS A 184 -11.36 1.19 -24.62
C CYS A 184 -10.92 -0.28 -24.41
N GLU A 185 -9.68 -0.63 -24.76
CA GLU A 185 -9.07 -1.95 -24.50
C GLU A 185 -8.73 -2.14 -23.02
N ALA A 186 -9.15 -1.24 -22.14
CA ALA A 186 -8.97 -1.34 -20.70
C ALA A 186 -9.77 -2.48 -20.04
N ASP A 187 -10.48 -3.29 -20.84
CA ASP A 187 -10.95 -4.64 -20.46
C ASP A 187 -9.84 -5.73 -20.55
N ALA A 188 -8.68 -5.41 -21.14
CA ALA A 188 -7.51 -6.28 -21.27
C ALA A 188 -6.38 -5.90 -20.28
N ALA A 189 -6.75 -5.70 -19.02
CA ALA A 189 -5.78 -5.43 -17.95
C ALA A 189 -4.70 -6.53 -17.92
N THR A 190 -3.45 -6.14 -18.16
CA THR A 190 -2.31 -7.05 -18.12
C THR A 190 -1.51 -6.80 -16.85
N ARG A 191 -1.20 -7.86 -16.10
CA ARG A 191 -0.42 -7.76 -14.87
C ARG A 191 1.05 -7.53 -15.23
N TYR A 192 1.64 -6.47 -14.67
CA TYR A 192 3.07 -6.22 -14.73
C TYR A 192 3.80 -6.99 -13.63
N ASN A 193 3.34 -6.83 -12.38
CA ASN A 193 3.96 -7.44 -11.21
C ASN A 193 2.90 -7.79 -10.16
N VAL A 194 3.18 -8.82 -9.36
CA VAL A 194 2.42 -9.21 -8.19
C VAL A 194 3.38 -9.35 -7.01
N ASP A 195 3.39 -8.38 -6.11
CA ASP A 195 4.11 -8.47 -4.84
C ASP A 195 3.19 -9.04 -3.75
N LYS A 196 3.71 -9.90 -2.88
CA LYS A 196 2.91 -10.57 -1.83
C LYS A 196 3.48 -10.27 -0.46
N ARG A 197 2.64 -9.75 0.44
CA ARG A 197 2.99 -9.52 1.84
C ARG A 197 2.19 -10.43 2.76
N VAL A 198 2.89 -11.00 3.74
CA VAL A 198 2.33 -11.93 4.73
C VAL A 198 2.89 -11.57 6.10
N ALA A 199 2.01 -11.22 7.02
CA ALA A 199 2.30 -11.04 8.44
C ALA A 199 1.54 -12.11 9.25
N GLY A 200 2.25 -12.78 10.16
CA GLY A 200 1.75 -13.97 10.84
C GLY A 200 1.82 -15.23 9.97
N GLY A 201 1.36 -16.35 10.50
CA GLY A 201 1.40 -17.64 9.80
C GLY A 201 2.80 -18.24 9.65
N SER A 202 2.86 -19.41 9.01
CA SER A 202 4.10 -20.10 8.64
C SER A 202 4.91 -19.37 7.55
N GLU A 203 4.27 -18.48 6.77
CA GLU A 203 4.90 -17.68 5.72
C GLU A 203 5.24 -16.25 6.17
N ASN A 204 5.30 -15.98 7.47
CA ASN A 204 5.58 -14.65 8.02
C ASN A 204 6.85 -14.02 7.43
N LYS A 205 6.70 -12.85 6.80
CA LYS A 205 7.80 -12.08 6.20
C LYS A 205 8.03 -10.73 6.88
N VAL A 206 7.20 -10.37 7.86
CA VAL A 206 7.28 -9.08 8.54
C VAL A 206 8.25 -9.14 9.72
N LEU A 207 9.00 -8.06 9.95
CA LEU A 207 9.79 -7.85 11.17
C LEU A 207 8.98 -7.25 12.32
N GLY A 208 7.76 -6.77 12.05
CA GLY A 208 6.89 -6.13 13.02
C GLY A 208 5.62 -5.65 12.33
N PHE A 209 4.46 -6.00 12.90
CA PHE A 209 3.17 -5.59 12.38
C PHE A 209 2.31 -5.02 13.52
N GLY A 210 2.06 -3.71 13.49
CA GLY A 210 1.17 -3.03 14.42
C GLY A 210 -0.19 -2.80 13.78
N TYR A 211 -1.29 -3.13 14.46
CA TYR A 211 -2.64 -2.93 13.92
C TYR A 211 -3.54 -2.18 14.90
N HIS A 212 -4.58 -1.54 14.36
CA HIS A 212 -5.69 -0.99 15.14
C HIS A 212 -7.01 -1.53 14.60
N PRO A 213 -8.05 -1.76 15.45
CA PRO A 213 -9.40 -2.18 15.04
C PRO A 213 -10.12 -1.30 14.00
N SER A 214 -9.50 -0.21 13.56
CA SER A 214 -10.03 0.73 12.56
C SER A 214 -9.57 0.43 11.14
N GLY A 215 -8.78 -0.63 10.94
CA GLY A 215 -8.20 -1.00 9.65
C GLY A 215 -6.85 -0.32 9.36
N ARG A 216 -6.34 0.46 10.31
CA ARG A 216 -5.02 1.09 10.23
C ARG A 216 -3.96 0.09 10.68
N TYR A 217 -2.83 0.09 9.99
CA TYR A 217 -1.71 -0.78 10.36
C TYR A 217 -0.36 -0.21 9.92
N VAL A 218 0.69 -0.72 10.55
CA VAL A 218 2.07 -0.49 10.16
C VAL A 218 2.75 -1.84 9.97
N GLY A 219 3.35 -2.05 8.82
CA GLY A 219 4.15 -3.24 8.51
C GLY A 219 5.59 -2.86 8.27
N ILE A 220 6.53 -3.62 8.85
CA ILE A 220 7.95 -3.38 8.68
C ILE A 220 8.55 -4.57 7.96
N TRP A 221 8.90 -4.35 6.70
CA TRP A 221 9.26 -5.41 5.79
C TRP A 221 10.76 -5.37 5.48
N PRO A 222 11.49 -6.48 5.69
CA PRO A 222 12.86 -6.58 5.25
C PRO A 222 12.89 -6.77 3.73
N VAL A 223 13.67 -5.93 3.05
CA VAL A 223 13.85 -6.02 1.59
C VAL A 223 15.30 -6.31 1.27
N LYS A 224 15.54 -7.13 0.25
CA LYS A 224 16.90 -7.42 -0.20
C LYS A 224 17.49 -6.17 -0.87
N GLY A 225 18.43 -5.52 -0.19
CA GLY A 225 19.21 -4.43 -0.78
C GLY A 225 20.30 -4.95 -1.72
N PHE A 226 20.72 -4.10 -2.66
CA PHE A 226 21.87 -4.38 -3.50
C PHE A 226 23.17 -4.27 -2.69
N GLY A 227 24.16 -5.11 -2.99
CA GLY A 227 25.48 -5.04 -2.35
C GLY A 227 25.50 -5.36 -0.84
N GLY A 228 24.50 -6.08 -0.33
CA GLY A 228 24.43 -6.44 1.10
C GLY A 228 23.89 -5.32 2.00
N LYS A 229 23.47 -4.18 1.42
CA LYS A 229 22.82 -3.08 2.14
C LYS A 229 21.51 -3.56 2.78
N LYS A 230 21.29 -3.24 4.07
CA LYS A 230 20.06 -3.59 4.78
C LYS A 230 19.00 -2.54 4.47
N ILE A 231 17.90 -2.96 3.86
CA ILE A 231 16.78 -2.09 3.46
C ILE A 231 15.52 -2.54 4.19
N LEU A 232 14.77 -1.58 4.73
CA LEU A 232 13.45 -1.79 5.30
C LEU A 232 12.42 -0.98 4.52
N GLU A 233 11.23 -1.54 4.36
CA GLU A 233 10.04 -0.82 3.96
C GLU A 233 9.15 -0.62 5.18
N LEU A 234 8.95 0.64 5.55
CA LEU A 234 8.03 1.05 6.61
C LEU A 234 6.71 1.40 5.95
N GLU A 235 5.80 0.42 5.91
CA GLU A 235 4.48 0.57 5.31
C GLU A 235 3.50 1.08 6.35
N HIS A 236 2.88 2.22 6.08
CA HIS A 236 1.86 2.84 6.92
C HIS A 236 0.53 2.88 6.15
N CYS A 237 -0.48 2.18 6.67
CA CYS A 237 -1.84 2.22 6.13
C CYS A 237 -2.72 3.17 6.94
N LEU A 238 -3.06 4.30 6.33
CA LEU A 238 -3.95 5.31 6.86
C LEU A 238 -5.35 5.08 6.31
N VAL A 239 -6.36 5.08 7.17
CA VAL A 239 -7.78 4.92 6.77
C VAL A 239 -8.54 6.20 7.09
N ASN A 240 -9.34 6.67 6.13
CA ASN A 240 -10.17 7.86 6.31
C ASN A 240 -11.21 7.59 7.42
N PRO A 241 -11.24 8.38 8.50
CA PRO A 241 -12.15 8.14 9.62
C PRO A 241 -13.61 8.40 9.25
N LYS A 242 -13.86 9.18 8.18
CA LYS A 242 -15.19 9.47 7.65
C LYS A 242 -15.59 8.50 6.54
N ASN A 243 -14.63 7.85 5.89
CA ASN A 243 -14.85 6.91 4.80
C ASN A 243 -13.90 5.69 4.90
N TRP A 244 -14.32 4.67 5.63
CA TRP A 244 -13.53 3.46 5.86
C TRP A 244 -13.26 2.60 4.61
N GLU A 245 -13.92 2.91 3.49
CA GLU A 245 -13.65 2.32 2.16
C GLU A 245 -12.55 3.07 1.39
N GLU A 246 -11.87 4.02 2.01
CA GLU A 246 -10.73 4.76 1.44
C GLU A 246 -9.51 4.62 2.35
N ARG A 247 -8.40 4.20 1.75
CA ARG A 247 -7.13 4.11 2.46
C ARG A 247 -5.97 4.64 1.62
N TRP A 248 -4.99 5.17 2.33
CA TRP A 248 -3.69 5.57 1.80
C TRP A 248 -2.62 4.67 2.40
N ARG A 249 -1.88 3.96 1.56
CA ARG A 249 -0.68 3.23 1.99
C ARG A 249 0.54 4.04 1.59
N VAL A 250 1.29 4.51 2.58
CA VAL A 250 2.55 5.24 2.37
C VAL A 250 3.69 4.36 2.86
N ILE A 251 4.63 4.07 1.97
CA ILE A 251 5.77 3.21 2.25
C ILE A 251 7.03 4.05 2.21
N GLN A 252 7.71 4.20 3.34
CA GLN A 252 9.05 4.77 3.40
C GLN A 252 10.07 3.65 3.20
N VAL A 253 10.80 3.69 2.09
CA VAL A 253 11.92 2.76 1.85
C VAL A 253 13.15 3.37 2.49
N VAL A 254 13.65 2.75 3.56
CA VAL A 254 14.80 3.23 4.31
C VAL A 254 15.96 2.26 4.23
N SER A 255 17.16 2.80 4.22
CA SER A 255 18.38 2.02 4.39
C SER A 255 18.96 2.18 5.77
N LEU A 256 19.58 1.09 6.24
CA LEU A 256 20.28 1.01 7.51
C LEU A 256 21.77 0.85 7.24
N ASP A 257 22.57 1.84 7.63
CA ASP A 257 24.03 1.84 7.45
C ASP A 257 24.72 2.39 8.71
N GLU A 258 25.61 1.60 9.32
CA GLU A 258 26.34 1.96 10.55
C GLU A 258 25.48 2.59 11.68
N GLY A 259 24.22 2.17 11.80
CA GLY A 259 23.27 2.70 12.79
C GLY A 259 22.57 3.99 12.37
N LEU A 260 22.80 4.49 11.16
CA LEU A 260 22.08 5.58 10.53
C LEU A 260 20.93 5.03 9.67
N ILE A 261 19.79 5.71 9.74
CA ILE A 261 18.64 5.45 8.87
C ILE A 261 18.57 6.58 7.84
N SER A 262 18.53 6.22 6.56
CA SER A 262 18.35 7.19 5.47
C SER A 262 17.19 6.80 4.56
N LEU A 263 16.41 7.79 4.12
CA LEU A 263 15.30 7.60 3.20
C LEU A 263 15.83 7.42 1.78
N GLU A 264 15.39 6.39 1.08
CA GLU A 264 15.80 6.09 -0.29
C GLU A 264 14.71 6.42 -1.31
N ARG A 265 13.45 6.16 -0.94
CA ARG A 265 12.27 6.34 -1.80
C ARG A 265 11.01 6.36 -0.94
N ILE A 266 9.96 7.00 -1.46
CA ILE A 266 8.61 6.91 -0.91
C ILE A 266 7.70 6.28 -1.97
N SER A 267 6.91 5.29 -1.60
CA SER A 267 5.84 4.76 -2.47
C SER A 267 4.48 5.09 -1.84
N VAL A 268 3.53 5.56 -2.63
CA VAL A 268 2.19 5.93 -2.16
C VAL A 268 1.16 5.16 -2.97
N PHE A 269 0.13 4.66 -2.29
CA PHE A 269 -1.03 4.00 -2.91
C PHE A 269 -2.32 4.65 -2.42
N SER A 270 -3.15 5.12 -3.35
CA SER A 270 -4.54 5.52 -3.11
C SER A 270 -5.42 4.33 -3.43
N GLU A 271 -6.20 3.84 -2.47
CA GLU A 271 -6.96 2.61 -2.63
C GLU A 271 -8.38 2.76 -2.11
N GLN A 272 -9.34 2.29 -2.92
CA GLN A 272 -10.75 2.25 -2.58
C GLN A 272 -11.22 0.80 -2.49
N TRP A 273 -12.00 0.50 -1.46
CA TRP A 273 -12.64 -0.80 -1.31
C TRP A 273 -13.63 -0.99 -2.47
N TYR A 274 -13.53 -2.12 -3.16
CA TYR A 274 -14.31 -2.43 -4.34
C TYR A 274 -15.31 -3.56 -4.10
N SER A 275 -14.85 -4.67 -3.52
CA SER A 275 -15.72 -5.82 -3.25
C SER A 275 -15.13 -6.74 -2.18
N THR A 276 -15.88 -7.79 -1.82
CA THR A 276 -15.36 -8.86 -0.96
C THR A 276 -14.14 -9.54 -1.58
N PHE A 277 -13.25 -10.07 -0.75
CA PHE A 277 -12.03 -10.75 -1.18
C PHE A 277 -12.32 -11.86 -2.21
N LYS A 278 -11.62 -11.81 -3.34
CA LYS A 278 -11.62 -12.77 -4.47
C LYS A 278 -10.20 -13.06 -4.95
N ASP A 279 -9.21 -12.82 -4.09
CA ASP A 279 -7.79 -13.10 -4.33
C ASP A 279 -7.18 -12.44 -5.59
N GLY A 280 -7.84 -11.38 -6.10
CA GLY A 280 -7.50 -10.72 -7.36
C GLY A 280 -7.73 -11.59 -8.60
N GLU A 281 -8.68 -12.53 -8.58
CA GLU A 281 -9.03 -13.35 -9.76
C GLU A 281 -9.70 -12.52 -10.86
N GLN A 282 -10.46 -11.49 -10.47
CA GLN A 282 -11.10 -10.55 -11.39
C GLN A 282 -10.32 -9.23 -11.39
N LEU A 283 -9.71 -8.90 -12.54
CA LEU A 283 -9.09 -7.60 -12.72
C LEU A 283 -10.18 -6.53 -12.82
N GLY A 284 -10.03 -5.45 -12.05
CA GLY A 284 -10.95 -4.32 -12.03
C GLY A 284 -11.04 -3.69 -13.41
N GLY A 285 -12.26 -3.57 -13.93
CA GLY A 285 -12.52 -2.88 -15.19
C GLY A 285 -12.30 -1.37 -15.06
N CYS A 286 -12.39 -0.65 -16.17
CA CYS A 286 -12.09 0.79 -16.34
C CYS A 286 -12.85 1.78 -15.43
N ALA A 287 -13.68 1.30 -14.49
CA ALA A 287 -14.59 2.08 -13.66
C ALA A 287 -14.00 2.43 -12.28
N LEU A 288 -12.70 2.72 -12.19
CA LEU A 288 -12.17 3.32 -10.97
C LEU A 288 -12.71 4.75 -10.87
N ARG A 289 -13.29 5.08 -9.71
CA ARG A 289 -13.81 6.43 -9.43
C ARG A 289 -12.69 7.46 -9.35
N GLU A 290 -11.47 7.02 -9.08
CA GLU A 290 -10.29 7.87 -8.94
C GLU A 290 -9.45 7.92 -10.23
N THR A 291 -8.58 8.92 -10.28
CA THR A 291 -7.58 9.12 -11.33
C THR A 291 -6.19 9.12 -10.71
N GLY A 292 -5.15 8.88 -11.52
CA GLY A 292 -3.76 9.01 -11.09
C GLY A 292 -3.51 10.33 -10.35
N PHE A 293 -2.72 10.26 -9.29
CA PHE A 293 -2.54 11.37 -8.34
C PHE A 293 -1.10 11.87 -8.28
N ALA A 294 -0.14 11.20 -8.91
CA ALA A 294 1.28 11.52 -8.80
C ALA A 294 1.62 12.97 -9.15
N LEU A 295 0.90 13.55 -10.12
CA LEU A 295 1.07 14.93 -10.58
C LEU A 295 0.13 15.94 -9.90
N ALA A 296 -0.69 15.51 -8.94
CA ALA A 296 -1.53 16.43 -8.18
C ALA A 296 -0.67 17.31 -7.26
N ASN A 297 -1.21 18.47 -6.87
CA ASN A 297 -0.49 19.40 -6.00
C ASN A 297 -0.09 18.74 -4.67
N SER A 298 1.18 18.93 -4.30
CA SER A 298 1.69 18.52 -2.99
C SER A 298 1.02 19.29 -1.87
N ALA A 299 1.02 18.69 -0.68
CA ALA A 299 0.57 19.34 0.54
C ALA A 299 1.31 20.66 0.79
N GLU A 300 0.58 21.66 1.27
CA GLU A 300 1.16 22.95 1.63
C GLU A 300 1.92 22.82 2.96
N VAL A 301 3.22 23.11 2.95
CA VAL A 301 4.10 22.99 4.14
C VAL A 301 3.53 23.75 5.34
N SER A 302 3.00 24.96 5.12
CA SER A 302 2.40 25.81 6.16
C SER A 302 1.25 25.13 6.93
N LYS A 303 0.55 24.18 6.30
CA LYS A 303 -0.55 23.42 6.91
C LYS A 303 -0.09 22.20 7.70
N ILE A 304 1.17 21.80 7.55
CA ILE A 304 1.75 20.64 8.24
C ILE A 304 2.56 21.11 9.46
N LEU A 305 3.30 22.21 9.33
CA LEU A 305 4.16 22.73 10.38
C LEU A 305 3.39 23.19 11.62
N GLY A 306 4.08 23.19 12.76
CA GLY A 306 3.57 23.75 14.00
C GLY A 306 3.24 22.72 15.07
N LYS A 307 2.45 23.15 16.05
CA LYS A 307 2.10 22.36 17.23
C LYS A 307 0.78 21.65 17.00
N TRP A 308 0.77 20.35 17.25
CA TRP A 308 -0.38 19.50 17.10
C TRP A 308 -0.75 18.86 18.43
N LYS A 309 -2.05 18.78 18.71
CA LYS A 309 -2.58 18.09 19.89
C LYS A 309 -3.38 16.88 19.42
N ALA A 310 -3.02 15.71 19.92
CA ALA A 310 -3.75 14.50 19.67
C ALA A 310 -4.86 14.31 20.70
N GLU A 311 -6.07 14.05 20.23
CA GLU A 311 -7.15 13.57 21.11
C GLU A 311 -7.08 12.06 21.29
N ARG A 312 -6.61 11.35 20.25
CA ARG A 312 -6.41 9.90 20.27
C ARG A 312 -4.98 9.58 19.86
N PHE A 313 -4.33 8.78 20.68
CA PHE A 313 -2.99 8.28 20.48
C PHE A 313 -3.03 6.79 20.81
N VAL A 314 -2.47 5.97 19.94
CA VAL A 314 -2.37 4.52 20.14
C VAL A 314 -0.95 4.10 19.83
N ALA A 315 -0.36 3.26 20.67
CA ALA A 315 1.03 2.84 20.50
C ALA A 315 1.25 1.41 20.94
N SER A 316 2.32 0.82 20.42
CA SER A 316 2.87 -0.42 20.91
C SER A 316 4.39 -0.44 20.74
N VAL A 317 5.03 -1.27 21.54
CA VAL A 317 6.49 -1.44 21.58
C VAL A 317 6.79 -2.84 21.08
N PHE A 318 7.67 -2.93 20.09
CA PHE A 318 8.18 -4.21 19.60
C PHE A 318 9.42 -4.56 20.42
N GLU A 319 9.27 -5.53 21.32
CA GLU A 319 10.38 -6.08 22.08
C GLU A 319 10.95 -7.30 21.34
N GLY A 320 12.12 -7.15 20.73
CA GLY A 320 12.84 -8.27 20.13
C GLY A 320 14.25 -7.90 19.72
N GLU A 321 15.23 -8.71 20.11
CA GLU A 321 16.54 -8.70 19.45
C GLU A 321 16.34 -9.16 18.00
N GLU A 322 17.08 -8.57 17.03
CA GLU A 322 17.00 -8.88 15.58
C GLU A 322 17.00 -10.38 15.21
N LYS A 323 17.38 -11.26 16.15
CA LYS A 323 17.54 -12.70 15.95
C LYS A 323 16.32 -13.56 16.34
N ASN A 324 15.32 -13.04 17.06
CA ASN A 324 14.16 -13.83 17.54
C ASN A 324 12.80 -13.14 17.27
N LEU A 325 12.63 -12.61 16.06
CA LEU A 325 11.44 -11.89 15.63
C LEU A 325 10.31 -12.82 15.08
N GLN A 326 10.04 -13.94 15.75
CA GLN A 326 8.98 -14.89 15.35
C GLN A 326 7.71 -14.66 16.18
N GLY A 327 6.68 -14.04 15.57
CA GLY A 327 5.35 -13.81 16.14
C GLY A 327 5.11 -12.37 16.60
N LEU A 328 4.93 -11.43 15.65
CA LEU A 328 5.05 -9.98 15.89
C LEU A 328 3.86 -9.16 15.41
N ILE A 329 2.66 -9.70 15.57
CA ILE A 329 1.43 -8.94 15.36
C ILE A 329 1.05 -8.32 16.71
N TYR A 330 1.10 -7.00 16.79
CA TYR A 330 0.83 -6.25 18.00
C TYR A 330 -0.37 -5.34 17.79
N GLU A 331 -1.29 -5.42 18.75
CA GLU A 331 -2.33 -4.42 18.87
C GLU A 331 -1.75 -3.10 19.34
N LEU A 332 -2.25 -2.00 18.76
CA LEU A 332 -1.97 -0.64 19.19
C LEU A 332 -3.04 -0.22 20.19
N VAL A 333 -2.63 -0.05 21.44
CA VAL A 333 -3.53 0.23 22.57
C VAL A 333 -3.67 1.73 22.78
N GLU A 334 -4.88 2.20 23.10
CA GLU A 334 -5.16 3.62 23.38
C GLU A 334 -4.39 4.13 24.62
N ASP A 335 -3.74 5.28 24.44
CA ASP A 335 -3.10 6.06 25.48
C ASP A 335 -3.47 7.55 25.33
N TYR A 336 -3.46 8.30 26.43
CA TYR A 336 -4.13 9.59 26.50
C TYR A 336 -3.20 10.78 26.22
N SER A 337 -3.72 11.69 25.37
CA SER A 337 -3.19 13.02 25.03
C SER A 337 -1.69 13.08 24.70
N HIS A 338 -1.38 13.13 23.41
CA HIS A 338 -0.04 13.38 22.90
C HIS A 338 0.08 14.79 22.31
N LYS A 339 1.24 15.43 22.48
CA LYS A 339 1.56 16.69 21.81
C LYS A 339 2.75 16.45 20.90
N SER A 340 2.63 16.82 19.64
CA SER A 340 3.71 16.77 18.67
C SER A 340 4.01 18.15 18.12
N VAL A 341 5.27 18.34 17.71
CA VAL A 341 5.72 19.55 17.02
C VAL A 341 6.35 19.10 15.71
N ARG A 342 5.91 19.68 14.61
CA ARG A 342 6.46 19.46 13.28
C ARG A 342 7.23 20.68 12.84
N ASP A 343 8.46 20.45 12.40
CA ASP A 343 9.31 21.41 11.74
C ASP A 343 9.58 20.94 10.30
N GLU A 344 10.38 21.72 9.56
CA GLU A 344 10.72 21.43 8.17
C GLU A 344 11.77 20.31 8.05
N VAL A 345 12.37 19.86 9.15
CA VAL A 345 13.54 18.98 9.09
C VAL A 345 13.13 17.58 8.64
N GLY A 346 13.64 17.18 7.48
CA GLY A 346 13.36 15.88 6.89
C GLY A 346 11.92 15.73 6.40
N LEU A 347 11.15 16.82 6.31
CA LEU A 347 9.78 16.82 5.81
C LEU A 347 9.74 16.79 4.28
N VAL A 348 8.94 15.87 3.75
CA VAL A 348 8.67 15.68 2.33
C VAL A 348 7.17 15.79 2.10
N THR A 349 6.75 16.80 1.33
CA THR A 349 5.33 16.96 0.98
C THR A 349 4.98 16.12 -0.23
N LEU A 350 3.83 15.47 -0.17
CA LEU A 350 3.34 14.56 -1.19
C LEU A 350 1.96 15.03 -1.68
N PRO A 351 1.51 14.57 -2.85
CA PRO A 351 0.18 14.91 -3.35
C PRO A 351 -0.95 14.56 -2.37
N LYS A 352 -2.13 15.16 -2.59
CA LYS A 352 -3.38 14.80 -1.87
C LYS A 352 -3.31 15.03 -0.34
N GLY A 353 -2.52 16.01 0.09
CA GLY A 353 -2.43 16.37 1.51
C GLY A 353 -1.57 15.39 2.33
N LEU A 354 -0.82 14.52 1.68
CA LEU A 354 0.08 13.59 2.34
C LEU A 354 1.44 14.23 2.65
N TRP A 355 2.12 13.69 3.66
CA TRP A 355 3.52 13.98 3.90
C TRP A 355 4.25 12.74 4.45
N SER A 356 5.56 12.78 4.28
CA SER A 356 6.50 11.85 4.89
C SER A 356 7.58 12.65 5.60
N SER A 357 8.11 12.14 6.70
CA SER A 357 9.27 12.70 7.36
C SER A 357 10.15 11.62 7.95
N LEU A 358 11.46 11.85 7.90
CA LEU A 358 12.45 11.03 8.59
C LEU A 358 13.40 11.98 9.33
N ARG A 359 13.36 11.93 10.67
CA ARG A 359 14.14 12.83 11.52
C ARG A 359 14.85 12.09 12.64
N VAL A 360 15.94 12.67 13.13
CA VAL A 360 16.64 12.19 14.33
C VAL A 360 16.35 13.16 15.46
N ASN A 361 15.81 12.66 16.57
CA ASN A 361 15.52 13.52 17.71
C ASN A 361 16.77 13.77 18.58
N LYS A 362 16.64 14.62 19.60
CA LYS A 362 17.75 14.97 20.51
C LYS A 362 18.28 13.76 21.30
N ASN A 363 17.42 12.76 21.52
CA ASN A 363 17.80 11.51 22.16
C ASN A 363 18.51 10.56 21.19
N GLY A 364 18.65 10.94 19.91
CA GLY A 364 19.20 10.16 18.81
C GLY A 364 18.34 8.96 18.40
N GLU A 365 17.04 9.02 18.66
CA GLU A 365 16.06 8.09 18.09
C GLU A 365 15.71 8.56 16.67
N HIS A 366 15.50 7.60 15.77
CA HIS A 366 15.07 7.89 14.40
C HIS A 366 13.55 7.76 14.30
N TRP A 367 12.89 8.84 13.90
CA TRP A 367 11.44 8.93 13.76
C TRP A 367 11.08 8.98 12.28
N ALA A 368 10.48 7.89 11.80
CA ALA A 368 9.89 7.79 10.48
C ALA A 368 8.38 8.00 10.62
N GLU A 369 7.90 9.15 10.16
CA GLU A 369 6.51 9.58 10.33
C GLU A 369 5.90 9.84 8.95
N VAL A 370 4.67 9.39 8.75
CA VAL A 370 3.84 9.81 7.62
C VAL A 370 2.55 10.40 8.15
N GLY A 371 1.88 11.20 7.33
CA GLY A 371 0.53 11.61 7.65
C GLY A 371 -0.27 12.13 6.49
N TRP A 372 -1.52 12.43 6.80
CA TRP A 372 -2.54 12.82 5.85
C TRP A 372 -3.44 13.92 6.42
N LEU A 373 -3.56 15.03 5.68
CA LEU A 373 -4.48 16.12 5.98
C LEU A 373 -5.87 15.74 5.44
N LEU A 374 -6.84 15.59 6.34
CA LEU A 374 -8.16 15.05 5.98
C LEU A 374 -9.11 16.10 5.39
N ASP A 375 -8.99 17.37 5.75
CA ASP A 375 -9.88 18.45 5.31
C ASP A 375 -9.17 19.83 5.37
N SER A 376 -9.86 20.88 4.90
CA SER A 376 -9.45 22.29 5.09
C SER A 376 -9.45 22.74 6.56
N GLU A 377 -10.14 22.00 7.42
CA GLU A 377 -10.13 22.15 8.86
C GLU A 377 -8.99 21.28 9.39
N ALA A 378 -7.85 21.87 9.76
CA ALA A 378 -6.98 21.51 10.89
C ALA A 378 -6.86 20.05 11.41
N HIS A 379 -7.12 19.02 10.61
CA HIS A 379 -7.20 17.62 11.02
C HIS A 379 -6.16 16.79 10.29
N ALA A 380 -5.46 15.95 11.04
CA ALA A 380 -4.38 15.13 10.54
C ALA A 380 -4.45 13.72 11.13
N ILE A 381 -4.26 12.72 10.27
CA ILE A 381 -3.84 11.38 10.71
C ILE A 381 -2.33 11.31 10.58
N THR A 382 -1.69 10.68 11.55
CA THR A 382 -0.25 10.47 11.55
C THR A 382 0.04 9.05 12.00
N SER A 383 1.04 8.45 11.37
CA SER A 383 1.58 7.15 11.74
C SER A 383 3.09 7.28 11.87
N THR A 384 3.65 6.72 12.94
CA THR A 384 5.06 6.88 13.25
C THR A 384 5.69 5.55 13.63
N CYS A 385 6.83 5.24 13.04
CA CYS A 385 7.80 4.26 13.53
C CYS A 385 8.97 5.00 14.20
N VAL A 386 9.34 4.58 15.41
CA VAL A 386 10.47 5.12 16.15
C VAL A 386 11.48 4.01 16.37
N PHE A 387 12.69 4.18 15.84
CA PHE A 387 13.82 3.32 16.14
C PHE A 387 14.62 3.94 17.28
N GLU A 388 14.66 3.25 18.40
CA GLU A 388 15.48 3.59 19.55
C GLU A 388 16.95 3.26 19.28
N LYS A 389 17.85 3.91 20.02
CA LYS A 389 19.31 3.71 19.89
C LYS A 389 19.76 2.29 20.18
N ASP A 390 19.04 1.58 21.04
CA ASP A 390 19.32 0.20 21.41
C ASP A 390 18.74 -0.83 20.42
N GLY A 391 18.14 -0.36 19.32
CA GLY A 391 17.54 -1.19 18.29
C GLY A 391 16.08 -1.56 18.56
N ARG A 392 15.50 -1.13 19.69
CA ARG A 392 14.06 -1.27 19.91
C ARG A 392 13.27 -0.43 18.93
N LEU A 393 12.07 -0.90 18.63
CA LEU A 393 11.19 -0.25 17.68
C LEU A 393 9.84 -0.01 18.36
N ASN A 394 9.38 1.24 18.32
CA ASN A 394 8.04 1.61 18.75
C ASN A 394 7.23 2.03 17.55
N VAL A 395 5.96 1.67 17.51
CA VAL A 395 5.04 2.14 16.48
C VAL A 395 3.86 2.80 17.15
N SER A 396 3.37 3.88 16.53
CA SER A 396 2.18 4.57 17.00
C SER A 396 1.33 5.11 15.85
N PHE A 397 0.04 5.27 16.11
CA PHE A 397 -0.83 6.16 15.35
C PHE A 397 -1.28 7.32 16.23
N ILE A 398 -1.32 8.49 15.61
CA ILE A 398 -1.72 9.72 16.26
C ILE A 398 -2.82 10.34 15.42
N PHE A 399 -3.98 10.55 16.04
CA PHE A 399 -5.04 11.37 15.45
C PHE A 399 -4.91 12.78 16.03
N ALA A 400 -4.43 13.70 15.21
CA ALA A 400 -4.04 15.03 15.62
C ALA A 400 -4.99 16.10 15.09
N PHE A 401 -5.27 17.07 15.95
CA PHE A 401 -6.01 18.27 15.63
C PHE A 401 -5.08 19.47 15.82
N CYS A 402 -5.16 20.43 14.92
CA CYS A 402 -4.54 21.73 15.09
C CYS A 402 -5.53 22.61 15.86
N GLY A 403 -5.28 22.77 17.16
CA GLY A 403 -5.97 23.75 18.00
C GLY A 403 -5.20 25.06 18.00
N ASP A 404 -5.85 26.13 17.52
CA ASP A 404 -5.46 27.55 17.50
C ASP A 404 -3.96 27.89 17.52
N PHE A 405 -3.50 28.50 16.42
CA PHE A 405 -2.22 29.19 16.31
C PHE A 405 -2.11 30.30 17.35
N VAL A 406 -1.56 30.02 18.53
CA VAL A 406 -1.00 31.08 19.36
C VAL A 406 0.42 31.33 18.85
N PHE A 407 0.55 32.24 17.88
CA PHE A 407 1.79 32.98 17.70
C PHE A 407 2.02 33.75 19.01
N LEU A 408 3.02 33.34 19.79
CA LEU A 408 3.57 34.18 20.85
C LEU A 408 4.68 35.04 20.26
#